data_AF-A0A2V6Y9U6-F1
#
_entry.id   AF-A0A2V6Y9U6-F1
#
_cell.length_a   1.000
_cell.length_b   1.000
_cell.length_c   1.000
_cell.angle_alpha   90.00
_cell.angle_beta   90.00
_cell.angle_gamma   90.00
#
_symmetry.space_group_name_H-M   'P 1'
#
loop_
_entity.id
_entity.type
_entity.pdbx_description
1 polymer ?
#
loop_
_entity_poly.entity_id
_entity_poly.type
_entity_poly.pdbx_seq_one_letter_code
_entity_poly.pdbx_strand_id
1 'polypeptide(L)'
;LYALHMFDARPTCSGWAELRRADGATTRRDLKLPLDTRIACDPIVYFNRARNLCRQRDAGLAEFQDLDLFLSARRTSDREMKRVIATTNFCARGDRYDPFRHNGWILTE
;
A
#
# COMPACT_ATOMS: atom_id res chain seq x y z
N LEU A 1 -2.31 -11.13 -20.63
CA LEU A 1 -2.03 -11.81 -19.34
C LEU A 1 -0.62 -11.42 -18.91
N TYR A 2 -0.45 -10.44 -18.03
CA TYR A 2 0.84 -10.22 -17.37
C TYR A 2 0.86 -11.11 -16.14
N ALA A 3 1.23 -12.37 -16.34
CA ALA A 3 1.67 -13.19 -15.23
C ALA A 3 2.90 -12.49 -14.66
N LEU A 4 2.81 -12.00 -13.43
CA LEU A 4 3.95 -11.55 -12.65
C LEU A 4 5.00 -12.67 -12.73
N HIS A 5 6.08 -12.49 -13.49
CA HIS A 5 7.16 -13.46 -13.51
C HIS A 5 7.61 -13.66 -12.07
N MET A 6 7.47 -14.87 -11.55
CA MET A 6 7.76 -15.21 -10.15
C MET A 6 9.21 -14.93 -9.72
N PHE A 7 10.09 -14.60 -10.67
CA PHE A 7 11.48 -14.21 -10.47
C PHE A 7 11.69 -12.70 -10.21
N ASP A 8 10.66 -11.87 -10.38
CA ASP A 8 10.73 -10.40 -10.22
C ASP A 8 10.11 -9.87 -8.91
N ALA A 9 9.64 -10.77 -8.04
CA ALA A 9 9.10 -10.39 -6.74
C ALA A 9 10.22 -9.80 -5.86
N ARG A 10 10.09 -8.50 -5.56
CA ARG A 10 10.99 -7.77 -4.65
C ARG A 10 10.90 -8.39 -3.24
N PRO A 11 11.96 -9.03 -2.70
CA PRO A 11 11.85 -9.79 -1.45
C PRO A 11 11.88 -8.91 -0.20
N THR A 12 12.27 -7.64 -0.33
CA THR A 12 12.28 -6.68 0.78
C THR A 12 11.35 -5.52 0.48
N CYS A 13 10.41 -5.28 1.39
CA CYS A 13 9.48 -4.17 1.33
C CYS A 13 9.24 -3.54 2.70
N SER A 14 8.86 -2.27 2.68
CA SER A 14 8.30 -1.53 3.80
C SER A 14 7.08 -0.79 3.30
N GLY A 15 5.92 -1.08 3.90
CA GLY A 15 4.68 -0.38 3.57
C GLY A 15 3.93 0.02 4.83
N TRP A 16 3.41 1.24 4.82
CA TRP A 16 2.75 1.86 5.95
C TRP A 16 1.64 2.78 5.47
N ALA A 17 0.71 3.09 6.37
CA ALA A 17 -0.25 4.16 6.21
C ALA A 17 0.06 5.29 7.19
N GLU A 18 -0.07 6.53 6.75
CA GLU A 18 -0.11 7.70 7.62
C GLU A 18 -1.56 8.09 7.83
N LEU A 19 -2.07 7.84 9.04
CA LEU A 19 -3.45 8.13 9.42
C LEU A 19 -3.53 9.58 9.88
N ARG A 20 -4.27 10.42 9.16
CA ARG A 20 -4.50 11.82 9.52
C ARG A 20 -5.72 11.94 10.42
N ARG A 21 -5.53 12.56 11.59
CA ARG A 21 -6.59 12.88 12.55
C ARG A 21 -7.18 14.25 12.29
N ALA A 22 -8.26 14.58 13.01
CA ALA A 22 -8.99 15.83 12.81
C ALA A 22 -8.24 17.08 13.29
N ASP A 23 -7.31 16.91 14.22
CA ASP A 23 -6.38 17.93 14.70
C ASP A 23 -5.19 18.16 13.75
N GLY A 24 -5.15 17.43 12.62
CA GLY A 24 -4.04 17.46 11.66
C GLY A 24 -2.85 16.57 12.05
N ALA A 25 -2.89 15.89 13.21
CA ALA A 25 -1.83 14.98 13.61
C ALA A 25 -1.83 13.72 12.75
N THR A 26 -0.64 13.22 12.41
CA THR A 26 -0.44 11.98 11.66
C THR A 26 0.08 10.87 12.56
N THR A 27 -0.57 9.71 12.53
CA THR A 27 -0.03 8.49 13.15
C THR A 27 0.39 7.51 12.07
N ARG A 28 1.63 7.03 12.13
CA ARG A 28 2.12 5.99 11.23
C ARG A 28 1.64 4.61 11.69
N ARG A 29 1.04 3.85 10.79
CA ARG A 29 0.64 2.46 11.00
C ARG A 29 1.34 1.53 10.01
N ASP A 30 2.12 0.58 10.55
CA ASP A 30 2.75 -0.44 9.73
C ASP A 30 1.69 -1.39 9.13
N LEU A 31 1.82 -1.68 7.85
CA LEU A 31 0.92 -2.53 7.08
C LEU A 31 1.58 -3.81 6.59
N LYS A 32 2.77 -4.15 7.06
CA LYS A 32 3.41 -5.43 6.79
C LYS A 32 2.67 -6.55 7.53
N LEU A 33 2.46 -7.67 6.84
CA LEU A 33 1.94 -8.90 7.43
C LEU A 33 3.06 -9.93 7.54
N PRO A 34 2.98 -10.86 8.50
CA PRO A 34 3.85 -12.05 8.53
C PRO A 34 3.37 -13.06 7.47
N LEU A 35 3.36 -12.66 6.20
CA LEU A 35 3.07 -13.53 5.06
C LEU A 35 4.35 -14.09 4.48
N ASP A 36 4.22 -15.16 3.69
CA ASP A 36 5.30 -15.66 2.86
C ASP A 36 5.91 -14.53 2.02
N THR A 37 7.23 -14.57 1.86
CA THR A 37 8.07 -13.48 1.36
C THR A 37 7.62 -12.94 0.01
N ARG A 38 6.98 -13.78 -0.81
CA ARG A 38 6.49 -13.43 -2.16
C ARG A 38 5.22 -12.58 -2.13
N ILE A 39 4.29 -12.88 -1.22
CA ILE A 39 3.01 -12.19 -1.10
C ILE A 39 3.18 -10.92 -0.27
N ALA A 40 4.12 -10.93 0.68
CA ALA A 40 4.35 -9.85 1.63
C ALA A 40 4.68 -8.49 0.98
N CYS A 41 5.20 -8.49 -0.25
CA CYS A 41 5.59 -7.27 -0.97
C CYS A 41 4.71 -6.94 -2.18
N ASP A 42 3.61 -7.66 -2.38
CA ASP A 42 2.66 -7.37 -3.45
C ASP A 42 1.88 -6.07 -3.14
N PRO A 43 1.88 -5.07 -4.05
CA PRO A 43 1.13 -3.83 -3.89
C PRO A 43 -0.35 -4.03 -3.53
N ILE A 44 -0.99 -5.09 -4.05
CA ILE A 44 -2.40 -5.36 -3.79
C ILE A 44 -2.68 -5.66 -2.31
N VAL A 45 -1.72 -6.24 -1.60
CA VAL A 45 -1.87 -6.56 -0.18
C VAL A 45 -1.97 -5.26 0.63
N TYR A 46 -1.06 -4.32 0.39
CA TYR A 46 -1.07 -3.01 1.07
C TYR A 46 -2.29 -2.18 0.69
N PHE A 47 -2.68 -2.20 -0.58
CA PHE A 47 -3.90 -1.55 -1.08
C PHE A 47 -5.15 -2.08 -0.36
N ASN A 48 -5.30 -3.41 -0.26
CA ASN A 48 -6.45 -4.03 0.42
C ASN A 48 -6.46 -3.73 1.92
N ARG A 49 -5.29 -3.69 2.58
CA ARG A 49 -5.20 -3.29 4.00
C ARG A 49 -5.63 -1.84 4.21
N ALA A 50 -5.14 -0.93 3.39
CA ALA A 50 -5.54 0.47 3.42
C ALA A 50 -7.05 0.63 3.19
N ARG A 51 -7.61 -0.10 2.22
CA ARG A 51 -9.05 -0.09 1.95
C ARG A 51 -9.88 -0.64 3.12
N ASN A 52 -9.38 -1.65 3.83
CA ASN A 52 -10.03 -2.14 5.04
C ASN A 52 -9.98 -1.11 6.19
N LEU A 53 -8.90 -0.33 6.30
CA LEU A 53 -8.86 0.80 7.25
C LEU A 53 -9.92 1.85 6.90
N CYS A 54 -10.07 2.22 5.62
CA CYS A 54 -11.12 3.13 5.18
C CYS A 54 -12.52 2.61 5.54
N ARG A 55 -12.77 1.30 5.32
CA ARG A 55 -14.05 0.67 5.71
C ARG A 55 -14.28 0.70 7.23
N GLN A 56 -13.23 0.48 8.03
CA GLN A 56 -13.34 0.55 9.50
C GLN A 56 -13.67 1.98 9.95
N ARG A 57 -13.04 3.00 9.35
CA ARG A 57 -13.39 4.40 9.57
C ARG A 57 -14.85 4.68 9.21
N ASP A 58 -15.29 4.25 8.02
CA ASP A 58 -16.66 4.49 7.55
C ASP A 58 -17.71 3.83 8.45
N ALA A 59 -17.36 2.72 9.11
CA ALA A 59 -18.17 2.06 10.12
C ALA A 59 -18.07 2.68 11.53
N GLY A 60 -17.31 3.76 11.70
CA GLY A 60 -17.07 4.41 13.01
C GLY A 60 -16.16 3.61 13.96
N LEU A 61 -15.43 2.61 13.47
CA LEU A 61 -14.56 1.74 14.26
C LEU A 61 -13.10 2.24 14.34
N ALA A 62 -12.75 3.30 13.60
CA ALA A 62 -11.42 3.87 13.59
C ALA A 62 -11.47 5.40 13.51
N GLU A 63 -10.69 6.05 14.38
CA GLU A 63 -10.66 7.52 14.51
C GLU A 63 -9.52 8.13 13.66
N PHE A 64 -9.79 8.30 12.37
CA PHE A 64 -8.96 9.10 11.47
C PHE A 64 -9.83 9.68 10.34
N GLN A 65 -9.45 10.81 9.76
CA GLN A 65 -10.19 11.44 8.66
C GLN A 65 -9.87 10.77 7.33
N ASP A 66 -8.59 10.61 7.03
CA ASP A 66 -8.10 9.98 5.80
C ASP A 66 -6.70 9.40 6.04
N LEU A 67 -6.18 8.66 5.06
CA LEU A 67 -4.85 8.07 5.13
C LEU A 67 -4.05 8.31 3.86
N ASP A 68 -2.74 8.37 4.01
CA ASP A 68 -1.79 8.32 2.90
C ASP A 68 -1.12 6.93 2.90
N LEU A 69 -1.05 6.30 1.73
CA LEU A 69 -0.53 4.94 1.56
C LEU A 69 0.84 4.96 0.91
N PHE A 70 1.80 4.31 1.56
CA PHE A 70 3.16 4.19 1.09
C PHE A 70 3.59 2.72 1.00
N LEU A 71 4.26 2.37 -0.09
CA LEU A 71 4.97 1.11 -0.24
C LEU A 71 6.28 1.36 -0.95
N SER A 72 7.38 0.95 -0.35
CA SER A 72 8.69 0.88 -1.00
C SER A 72 9.16 -0.57 -1.00
N ALA A 73 9.80 -1.00 -2.09
CA ALA A 73 10.31 -2.35 -2.23
C ALA A 73 11.58 -2.38 -3.08
N ARG A 74 12.42 -3.40 -2.91
CA ARG A 74 13.62 -3.63 -3.71
C ARG A 74 13.89 -5.11 -3.95
N ARG A 75 14.60 -5.44 -5.03
CA ARG A 75 15.16 -6.80 -5.25
C ARG A 75 16.34 -7.02 -4.30
N THR A 76 16.75 -8.27 -4.08
CA THR A 76 17.94 -8.56 -3.25
C THR A 76 19.21 -7.91 -3.80
N SER A 77 19.35 -7.89 -5.12
CA SER A 77 20.46 -7.28 -5.86
C SER A 77 20.48 -5.76 -5.80
N ASP A 78 19.34 -5.13 -5.50
CA ASP A 78 19.21 -3.68 -5.53
C ASP A 78 19.75 -3.11 -4.21
N ARG A 79 20.55 -2.04 -4.31
CA ARG A 79 21.09 -1.34 -3.13
C ARG A 79 20.02 -0.50 -2.42
N GLU A 80 19.10 0.09 -3.17
CA GLU A 80 18.15 1.08 -2.68
C GLU A 80 16.70 0.60 -2.76
N MET A 81 15.86 1.14 -1.87
CA MET A 81 14.42 0.94 -1.88
C MET A 81 13.79 1.85 -2.92
N LYS A 82 13.03 1.28 -3.85
CA LYS A 82 12.24 2.05 -4.82
C LYS A 82 10.81 2.22 -4.33
N ARG A 83 10.22 3.40 -4.54
CA ARG A 83 8.82 3.66 -4.23
C ARG A 83 7.92 2.91 -5.23
N VAL A 84 6.86 2.29 -4.73
CA VAL A 84 5.87 1.52 -5.51
C VAL A 84 4.48 2.10 -5.34
N ILE A 85 4.14 2.57 -4.15
CA ILE A 85 2.89 3.30 -3.88
C ILE A 85 3.23 4.56 -3.10
N ALA A 86 2.67 5.70 -3.49
CA ALA A 86 2.74 6.97 -2.78
C ALA A 86 1.42 7.75 -2.99
N THR A 87 0.34 7.20 -2.45
CA THR A 87 -1.02 7.72 -2.68
C THR A 87 -1.49 8.53 -1.49
N THR A 88 -1.71 9.82 -1.68
CA THR A 88 -2.27 10.71 -0.65
C THR A 88 -3.80 10.76 -0.72
N ASN A 89 -4.46 11.03 0.41
CA ASN A 89 -5.93 11.06 0.52
C ASN A 89 -6.59 9.77 0.00
N PHE A 90 -6.02 8.62 0.34
CA PHE A 90 -6.37 7.32 -0.25
C PHE A 90 -7.86 6.99 -0.10
N CYS A 91 -8.45 7.24 1.07
CA CYS A 91 -9.86 6.92 1.29
C CYS A 91 -10.77 7.87 0.50
N ALA A 92 -10.42 9.15 0.37
CA ALA A 92 -11.19 10.11 -0.41
C ALA A 92 -11.06 9.89 -1.93
N ARG A 93 -9.89 9.44 -2.41
CA ARG A 93 -9.66 9.14 -3.83
C ARG A 93 -10.55 8.02 -4.35
N GLY A 94 -10.83 7.02 -3.50
CA GLY A 94 -11.71 5.91 -3.87
C GLY A 94 -11.15 5.03 -5.01
N ASP A 95 -9.82 5.00 -5.16
CA ASP A 95 -9.15 4.21 -6.19
C ASP A 95 -9.62 2.73 -6.16
N ARG A 96 -9.64 2.10 -7.34
CA ARG A 96 -10.00 0.68 -7.49
C ARG A 96 -8.83 -0.08 -8.07
N TYR A 97 -8.72 -1.35 -7.66
CA TYR A 97 -7.81 -2.28 -8.30
C TYR A 97 -8.48 -2.88 -9.54
N ASP A 98 -7.81 -2.78 -10.68
CA ASP A 98 -8.18 -3.45 -11.92
C ASP A 98 -7.08 -4.48 -12.27
N PRO A 99 -7.39 -5.79 -12.34
CA PRO A 99 -6.40 -6.81 -12.66
C PRO A 99 -5.99 -6.86 -14.15
N PHE A 100 -6.76 -6.19 -15.03
CA PHE A 100 -6.55 -6.22 -16.48
C PHE A 100 -5.97 -4.92 -17.02
N ARG A 101 -6.02 -3.83 -16.25
CA ARG A 101 -5.54 -2.51 -16.65
C ARG A 101 -4.44 -2.01 -15.71
N HIS A 102 -3.68 -1.04 -16.19
CA HIS A 102 -2.72 -0.35 -15.34
C HIS A 102 -3.45 0.40 -14.21
N ASN A 103 -2.96 0.20 -12.99
CA ASN A 103 -3.47 0.85 -11.80
C ASN A 103 -2.62 2.10 -11.54
N GLY A 104 -3.18 3.29 -11.75
CA GLY A 104 -2.43 4.56 -11.65
C GLY A 104 -1.86 4.89 -10.25
N TRP A 105 -2.22 4.11 -9.23
CA TRP A 105 -1.63 4.19 -7.88
C TRP A 105 -0.38 3.31 -7.71
N ILE A 106 -0.03 2.49 -8.70
CA ILE A 106 1.22 1.74 -8.75
C ILE A 106 2.21 2.53 -9.61
N LEU A 107 3.28 2.99 -8.99
CA LEU A 107 4.36 3.70 -9.68
C LEU A 107 5.19 2.71 -10.52
N THR A 108 5.43 3.07 -11.77
CA THR A 108 6.28 2.34 -12.71
C THR A 108 7.58 3.12 -12.92
N GLU A 109 8.50 3.04 -11.95
CA GLU A 109 9.88 3.54 -12.04
C GLU A 109 10.91 2.41 -11.98
#